data_AF-A0A357HG94-F1
#
_entry.id   AF-A0A357HG94-F1
#
_cell.length_a   1.000
_cell.length_b   1.000
_cell.length_c   1.000
_cell.angle_alpha   90.00
_cell.angle_beta   90.00
_cell.angle_gamma   90.00
#
_symmetry.space_group_name_H-M   'P 1'
#
loop_
_entity.id
_entity.type
_entity.pdbx_description
1 polymer ?
#
loop_
_entity_poly.entity_id
_entity_poly.type
_entity_poly.pdbx_seq_one_letter_code
_entity_poly.pdbx_strand_id
1 'polypeptide(L)' 'VGGLRASMGYCGAKDLNSYHKNAVFVQITTAGVKENHPHEVRIVKEAPNYQVSDG' A
#
# COMPACT_ATOMS: atom_id res chain seq x y z
N VAL A 1 2.11 -8.05 9.88
CA VAL A 1 3.31 -8.57 9.18
C VAL A 1 3.08 -8.88 7.70
N GLY A 2 1.90 -9.36 7.27
CA GLY A 2 1.65 -9.72 5.86
C GLY A 2 1.93 -8.61 4.84
N GLY A 3 1.44 -7.38 5.08
CA GLY A 3 1.65 -6.24 4.17
C GLY A 3 3.12 -5.92 3.91
N LEU A 4 3.97 -5.95 4.94
CA LEU A 4 5.41 -5.72 4.81
C LEU A 4 6.09 -6.78 3.95
N ARG A 5 5.71 -8.06 4.10
CA ARG A 5 6.28 -9.14 3.26
C ARG A 5 5.85 -9.01 1.81
N ALA A 6 4.60 -8.61 1.57
CA ALA A 6 4.11 -8.32 0.23
C ALA A 6 4.87 -7.15 -0.42
N SER A 7 5.09 -6.05 0.32
CA SER A 7 5.84 -4.90 -0.19
C SER A 7 7.30 -5.24 -0.48
N MET A 8 7.97 -6.00 0.39
CA MET A 8 9.32 -6.51 0.13
C MET A 8 9.37 -7.38 -1.14
N GLY A 9 8.33 -8.19 -1.38
CA GLY A 9 8.18 -8.96 -2.62
C GLY A 9 8.11 -8.08 -3.87
N TYR A 10 7.28 -7.02 -3.86
CA TYR A 10 7.20 -6.06 -4.97
C TYR A 10 8.54 -5.36 -5.26
N CYS A 11 9.33 -5.09 -4.22
CA CYS A 11 10.66 -4.48 -4.36
C CYS A 11 11.80 -5.49 -4.57
N GLY A 12 11.50 -6.79 -4.76
CA GLY A 12 12.52 -7.83 -4.93
C GLY A 12 13.49 -7.96 -3.76
N ALA A 13 13.04 -7.68 -2.54
CA ALA A 13 13.82 -7.66 -1.32
C ALA A 13 13.54 -8.91 -0.47
N LYS A 14 14.60 -9.63 -0.09
CA LYS A 14 14.49 -10.83 0.75
C LYS A 14 14.55 -10.53 2.26
N ASP A 15 15.04 -9.35 2.61
CA ASP A 15 15.25 -8.90 3.99
C ASP A 15 15.14 -7.37 4.08
N LEU A 16 15.13 -6.82 5.30
CA LEU A 16 14.97 -5.38 5.52
C LEU A 16 16.13 -4.55 4.95
N ASN A 17 17.36 -5.07 4.97
CA ASN A 17 18.52 -4.35 4.46
C ASN A 17 18.46 -4.19 2.94
N SER A 18 18.08 -5.26 2.23
CA SER A 18 17.83 -5.22 0.79
C SER A 18 16.62 -4.35 0.44
N TYR A 19 15.56 -4.37 1.26
CA TYR A 19 14.39 -3.53 1.05
C TYR A 19 14.75 -2.04 1.15
N HIS A 20 15.49 -1.65 2.18
CA HIS A 20 15.94 -0.27 2.37
C HIS A 20 16.84 0.23 1.23
N LYS A 21 17.58 -0.67 0.57
CA LYS A 21 18.47 -0.33 -0.54
C LYS A 21 17.76 -0.29 -1.90
N ASN A 22 16.78 -1.18 -2.10
CA ASN A 22 16.13 -1.38 -3.40
C ASN A 22 14.85 -0.55 -3.58
N ALA A 23 14.19 -0.15 -2.49
CA ALA A 23 12.95 0.60 -2.58
C ALA A 23 13.18 1.99 -3.19
N VAL A 24 12.33 2.36 -4.15
CA VAL A 24 12.33 3.68 -4.79
C VAL A 24 10.98 4.33 -4.53
N PHE A 25 11.00 5.58 -4.10
CA PHE A 25 9.80 6.38 -3.85
C PHE A 25 9.59 7.38 -4.97
N VAL A 26 8.33 7.64 -5.28
CA VAL A 26 7.91 8.69 -6.21
C VAL A 26 6.93 9.62 -5.52
N GLN A 27 6.96 10.90 -5.90
CA GLN A 27 5.99 11.87 -5.43
C GLN A 27 4.69 11.73 -6.22
N ILE A 28 3.56 11.73 -5.53
CA ILE A 28 2.22 11.68 -6.12
C ILE A 28 1.42 12.93 -5.79
N THR A 29 0.40 13.21 -6.59
CA THR A 29 -0.55 14.31 -6.37
C THR A 29 -1.68 13.88 -5.44
N THR A 30 -2.47 14.83 -4.96
CA THR A 30 -3.70 14.55 -4.20
C THR A 30 -4.70 13.69 -4.99
N ALA A 31 -4.75 13.85 -6.31
CA ALA A 31 -5.56 12.99 -7.18
C ALA A 31 -5.07 11.53 -7.14
N GLY A 32 -3.75 11.31 -7.18
CA GLY A 32 -3.16 9.99 -7.02
C GLY A 32 -3.42 9.36 -5.65
N VAL A 33 -3.53 10.17 -4.59
CA VAL A 33 -3.94 9.66 -3.26
C VAL A 33 -5.36 9.10 -3.31
N LYS A 34 -6.31 9.81 -3.92
CA LYS A 34 -7.70 9.32 -4.07
C LYS A 34 -7.75 8.07 -4.93
N GLU A 35 -6.96 8.02 -6.00
CA GLU A 35 -6.86 6.87 -6.89
C GLU A 35 -6.34 5.61 -6.17
N ASN A 36 -5.33 5.75 -5.31
CA ASN A 36 -4.74 4.62 -4.60
C ASN A 36 -5.68 3.94 -3.58
N HIS A 37 -6.69 4.67 -3.08
CA HIS A 37 -7.71 4.12 -2.18
C HIS A 37 -8.86 3.53 -3.01
N PRO A 38 -9.60 2.50 -2.54
CA PRO A 38 -10.83 2.08 -3.18
C PRO A 38 -11.76 3.28 -3.36
N HIS A 39 -12.11 3.58 -4.61
CA HIS A 39 -12.96 4.69 -5.00
C HIS A 39 -14.02 4.18 -5.98
N GLU A 40 -15.17 4.87 -6.01
CA GLU A 40 -16.29 4.58 -6.92
C GLU A 40 -16.89 3.17 -6.77
N VAL A 41 -16.72 2.56 -5.59
CA VAL A 41 -17.27 1.25 -5.24
C VAL A 41 -17.93 1.29 -3.86
N ARG A 42 -18.95 0.46 -3.66
CA ARG A 42 -19.55 0.24 -2.34
C ARG A 42 -18.88 -0.95 -1.66
N ILE A 43 -18.27 -0.72 -0.50
CA ILE A 43 -17.73 -1.79 0.34
C ILE A 43 -18.91 -2.55 0.94
N VAL A 44 -19.11 -3.79 0.49
CA VAL A 44 -20.19 -4.69 0.97
C VAL A 44 -19.71 -5.63 2.08
N LYS A 45 -18.39 -5.79 2.24
CA LYS A 45 -17.76 -6.57 3.30
C LYS A 45 -16.45 -5.90 3.68
N GLU A 46 -16.23 -5.77 4.99
CA GLU A 46 -15.01 -5.17 5.52
C GLU A 46 -13.78 -6.05 5.25
N ALA A 47 -12.66 -5.38 4.95
CA ALA A 47 -11.37 -6.03 4.81
C ALA A 47 -10.60 -5.96 6.15
N PRO A 48 -9.97 -7.07 6.59
CA PRO A 48 -9.27 -7.12 7.89
C PRO A 48 -8.00 -6.24 7.93
N ASN A 49 -7.53 -5.75 6.79
CA ASN A 49 -6.32 -4.95 6.63
C ASN A 49 -6.58 -3.57 5.99
N TYR A 50 -7.85 -3.18 5.81
CA TYR A 50 -8.22 -1.92 5.18
C TYR A 50 -9.48 -1.37 5.83
N GLN A 51 -9.30 -0.35 6.66
CA GLN A 51 -10.38 0.41 7.30
C GLN A 51 -10.34 1.82 6.75
N VAL A 52 -11.46 2.27 6.17
CA VAL A 52 -11.60 3.67 5.78
C VAL A 52 -11.79 4.44 7.07
N SER A 53 -10.80 5.26 7.45
CA SER A 53 -11.02 6.28 8.47
C SER A 53 -11.87 7.38 7.82
N ASP A 54 -13.18 7.20 7.85
CA ASP A 54 -14.08 8.33 7.66
C ASP A 54 -13.80 9.32 8.79
N GLY A 55 -13.44 10.55 8.41
CA GLY A 55 -13.37 11.68 9.34
C GLY A 55 -14.76 12.12 9.77
#